data_AF-A0A2T5JJV8-F1
#
_entry.id   AF-A0A2T5JJV8-F1
#
_cell.length_a   1.000
_cell.length_b   1.000
_cell.length_c   1.000
_cell.angle_alpha   90.00
_cell.angle_beta   90.00
_cell.angle_gamma   90.00
#
_symmetry.space_group_name_H-M   'P 1'
#
loop_
_entity.id
_entity.type
_entity.pdbx_description
1 polymer ?
#
loop_
_entity_poly.entity_id
_entity_poly.type
_entity_poly.pdbx_seq_one_letter_code
_entity_poly.pdbx_strand_id
1 'polypeptide(L)'
;MNKSMAAVLISATLAVSSPAGAHTEAYFDSIAAPHGGQMRMAGPYHLELVTKENEIVLYVMDHADNKISAEGGIGKAAFQVGKAKPKTSIKLESGGDNTLKGAGDFSITPETVVIVFVKLPDQEAQSARFTPLKPKSKTTAKKPAEKTGTGKESAGEHGGHHHHDH
;
A
#
# COMPACT_ATOMS: atom_id res chain seq x y z
N MET A 1 32.35 18.29 -52.89
CA MET A 1 31.14 19.14 -52.83
C MET A 1 30.01 18.29 -52.28
N ASN A 2 29.80 18.35 -50.97
CA ASN A 2 28.78 17.64 -50.21
C ASN A 2 27.52 18.51 -50.09
N LYS A 3 26.36 17.95 -50.41
CA LYS A 3 25.05 18.60 -50.22
C LYS A 3 24.20 17.69 -49.35
N SER A 4 23.36 18.35 -48.56
CA SER A 4 22.27 17.81 -47.71
C SER A 4 22.62 17.64 -46.24
N MET A 5 22.36 18.71 -45.48
CA MET A 5 22.05 18.65 -44.05
C MET A 5 20.56 18.38 -43.91
N ALA A 6 20.20 17.17 -43.46
CA ALA A 6 18.84 16.85 -43.04
C ALA A 6 18.73 17.14 -41.52
N ALA A 7 17.84 18.04 -41.15
CA ALA A 7 17.55 18.35 -39.75
C ALA A 7 16.70 17.21 -39.14
N VAL A 8 17.28 16.46 -38.21
CA VAL A 8 16.56 15.47 -37.40
C VAL A 8 16.01 16.17 -36.17
N LEU A 9 14.69 16.35 -36.12
CA LEU A 9 13.98 16.79 -34.92
C LEU A 9 13.85 15.60 -33.95
N ILE A 10 14.61 15.62 -32.88
CA ILE A 10 14.51 14.63 -31.80
C ILE A 10 13.33 15.02 -30.91
N SER A 11 12.23 14.29 -31.04
CA SER A 11 11.06 14.43 -30.16
C SER A 11 11.37 13.76 -28.82
N ALA A 12 11.51 14.56 -27.76
CA ALA A 12 11.70 14.07 -26.39
C ALA A 12 10.34 13.67 -25.80
N THR A 13 9.99 12.40 -25.85
CA THR A 13 8.86 11.84 -25.09
C THR A 13 9.21 11.83 -23.60
N LEU A 14 8.67 12.78 -22.83
CA LEU A 14 8.72 12.73 -21.36
C LEU A 14 7.97 11.49 -20.87
N ALA A 15 8.68 10.58 -20.21
CA ALA A 15 8.10 9.45 -19.52
C ALA A 15 7.26 9.95 -18.33
N VAL A 16 5.94 9.72 -18.37
CA VAL A 16 5.06 9.91 -17.22
C VAL A 16 5.37 8.80 -16.21
N SER A 17 6.15 9.13 -15.17
CA SER A 17 6.27 8.29 -13.98
C SER A 17 5.07 8.57 -13.07
N SER A 18 4.22 7.58 -12.83
CA SER A 18 3.12 7.67 -11.86
C SER A 18 3.31 6.66 -10.73
N PRO A 19 4.03 6.99 -9.64
CA PRO A 19 4.02 6.20 -8.42
C PRO A 19 3.09 6.88 -7.41
N ALA A 20 1.78 6.73 -7.56
CA ALA A 20 0.80 7.40 -6.68
C ALA A 20 -0.08 6.44 -5.84
N GLY A 21 0.28 5.15 -5.76
CA GLY A 21 -0.56 4.14 -5.09
C GLY A 21 0.09 3.29 -4.00
N ALA A 22 1.42 3.20 -3.97
CA ALA A 22 2.14 2.22 -3.14
C ALA A 22 1.97 2.44 -1.62
N HIS A 23 1.56 3.63 -1.19
CA HIS A 23 1.39 3.95 0.24
C HIS A 23 -0.07 3.90 0.71
N THR A 24 -0.98 3.45 -0.15
CA THR A 24 -2.39 3.35 0.23
C THR A 24 -2.64 2.06 1.00
N GLU A 25 -3.58 2.09 1.96
CA GLU A 25 -4.02 0.85 2.63
C GLU A 25 -4.53 -0.18 1.62
N ALA A 26 -5.20 0.28 0.55
CA ALA A 26 -5.68 -0.59 -0.52
C ALA A 26 -4.54 -1.32 -1.26
N TYR A 27 -3.40 -0.67 -1.46
CA TYR A 27 -2.22 -1.31 -2.03
C TYR A 27 -1.65 -2.38 -1.10
N PHE A 28 -1.43 -2.05 0.19
CA PHE A 28 -0.94 -3.02 1.16
C PHE A 28 -1.91 -4.19 1.37
N ASP A 29 -3.21 -3.94 1.28
CA ASP A 29 -4.22 -5.00 1.32
C ASP A 29 -4.19 -5.84 0.02
N SER A 30 -3.71 -5.33 -1.11
CA SER A 30 -3.61 -6.08 -2.37
C SER A 30 -2.44 -7.06 -2.45
N ILE A 31 -1.41 -6.86 -1.62
CA ILE A 31 -0.22 -7.72 -1.57
C ILE A 31 -0.27 -8.68 -0.38
N ALA A 32 0.47 -9.77 -0.49
CA ALA A 32 0.71 -10.67 0.64
C ALA A 32 1.82 -10.10 1.53
N ALA A 33 1.56 -9.97 2.82
CA ALA A 33 2.59 -9.57 3.77
C ALA A 33 3.57 -10.74 4.03
N PRO A 34 4.87 -10.48 4.24
CA PRO A 34 5.90 -11.51 4.35
C PRO A 34 5.65 -12.61 5.40
N HIS A 35 4.98 -12.27 6.52
CA HIS A 35 4.72 -13.19 7.63
C HIS A 35 3.24 -13.56 7.76
N GLY A 36 2.43 -13.27 6.73
CA GLY A 36 0.99 -13.56 6.69
C GLY A 36 0.14 -12.61 7.52
N GLY A 37 0.69 -11.46 7.94
CA GLY A 37 -0.03 -10.42 8.67
C GLY A 37 -0.73 -9.41 7.76
N GLN A 38 -1.08 -8.27 8.36
CA GLN A 38 -1.50 -7.07 7.63
C GLN A 38 -0.41 -6.01 7.71
N MET A 39 -0.05 -5.44 6.56
CA MET A 39 0.94 -4.37 6.49
C MET A 39 0.28 -2.99 6.49
N ARG A 40 0.88 -2.02 7.19
CA ARG A 40 0.44 -0.62 7.26
C ARG A 40 1.63 0.32 7.37
N MET A 41 1.47 1.52 6.82
CA MET A 41 2.39 2.63 7.06
C MET A 41 2.23 3.19 8.47
N ALA A 42 3.36 3.51 9.12
CA ALA A 42 3.41 4.29 10.36
C ALA A 42 4.58 5.27 10.28
N GLY A 43 4.34 6.47 9.73
CA GLY A 43 5.40 7.45 9.48
C GLY A 43 6.53 6.87 8.63
N PRO A 44 7.79 6.82 9.12
CA PRO A 44 8.93 6.26 8.39
C PRO A 44 8.96 4.72 8.31
N TYR A 45 7.96 4.03 8.86
CA TYR A 45 7.97 2.57 8.96
C TYR A 45 6.89 1.89 8.11
N HIS A 46 7.24 0.75 7.54
CA HIS A 46 6.30 -0.30 7.16
C HIS A 46 6.17 -1.25 8.35
N LEU A 47 4.96 -1.36 8.88
CA LEU A 47 4.65 -2.25 9.99
C LEU A 47 3.81 -3.42 9.50
N GLU A 48 4.24 -4.64 9.81
CA GLU A 48 3.40 -5.83 9.62
C GLU A 48 2.91 -6.33 10.97
N LEU A 49 1.59 -6.38 11.14
CA LEU A 49 0.94 -6.93 12.32
C LEU A 49 0.48 -8.37 12.05
N VAL A 50 1.01 -9.31 12.83
CA VAL A 50 0.58 -10.70 12.88
C VAL A 50 -0.09 -10.95 14.22
N THR A 51 -1.28 -11.51 14.18
CA THR A 51 -2.06 -11.88 15.37
C THR A 51 -2.43 -13.34 15.29
N LYS A 52 -2.02 -14.13 16.28
CA LYS A 52 -2.31 -15.56 16.37
C LYS A 52 -2.80 -15.87 17.78
N GLU A 53 -4.03 -16.37 17.91
CA GLU A 53 -4.63 -16.70 19.22
C GLU A 53 -4.47 -15.57 20.23
N ASN A 54 -3.52 -15.72 21.17
CA ASN A 54 -3.21 -14.82 22.27
C ASN A 54 -1.87 -14.08 22.11
N GLU A 55 -1.24 -14.18 20.94
CA GLU A 55 0.05 -13.57 20.63
C GLU A 55 -0.07 -12.52 19.52
N ILE A 56 0.71 -11.46 19.69
CA ILE A 56 0.87 -10.37 18.73
C ILE A 56 2.35 -10.27 18.40
N VAL A 57 2.65 -10.24 17.11
CA VAL A 57 3.99 -9.92 16.61
C VAL A 57 3.86 -8.75 15.65
N LEU A 58 4.63 -7.70 15.91
CA LEU A 58 4.78 -6.54 15.04
C LEU A 58 6.17 -6.57 14.44
N TYR A 59 6.26 -6.69 13.12
CA TYR A 59 7.52 -6.54 12.39
C TYR A 59 7.69 -5.09 11.96
N VAL A 60 8.91 -4.58 12.12
CA VAL A 60 9.28 -3.20 11.81
C VAL A 60 10.23 -3.18 10.61
N MET A 61 9.88 -2.43 9.58
CA MET A 61 10.66 -2.31 8.35
C MET A 61 10.73 -0.85 7.90
N ASP A 62 11.72 -0.51 7.07
CA ASP A 62 11.79 0.76 6.38
C ASP A 62 10.82 0.80 5.17
N HIS A 63 10.78 1.93 4.46
CA HIS A 63 9.92 2.09 3.27
C HIS A 63 10.33 1.22 2.07
N ALA A 64 11.51 0.60 2.12
CA ALA A 64 12.01 -0.34 1.13
C ALA A 64 11.87 -1.81 1.60
N ASP A 65 11.07 -2.05 2.63
CA ASP A 65 10.83 -3.36 3.25
C ASP A 65 12.10 -4.01 3.87
N ASN A 66 13.15 -3.23 4.13
CA ASN A 66 14.31 -3.73 4.87
C ASN A 66 14.00 -3.74 6.37
N LYS A 67 14.50 -4.76 7.06
CA LYS A 67 14.34 -4.91 8.50
C LYS A 67 15.00 -3.75 9.25
N ILE A 68 14.26 -3.12 10.16
CA ILE A 68 14.79 -2.17 11.14
C ILE A 68 14.81 -2.87 12.51
N SER A 69 15.97 -2.84 13.17
CA SER A 69 16.12 -3.32 14.54
C SER A 69 15.07 -2.71 15.48
N ALA A 70 14.39 -3.58 16.23
CA ALA A 70 13.38 -3.20 17.22
C ALA A 70 13.90 -3.37 18.65
N GLU A 71 15.19 -3.65 18.83
CA GLU A 71 15.87 -3.70 20.13
C GLU A 71 15.67 -2.41 20.92
N GLY A 72 15.31 -2.54 22.20
CA GLY A 72 14.99 -1.41 23.08
C GLY A 72 13.69 -0.68 22.74
N GLY A 73 13.02 -1.06 21.65
CA GLY A 73 11.73 -0.53 21.26
C GLY A 73 10.59 -1.00 22.17
N ILE A 74 9.58 -0.15 22.29
CA ILE A 74 8.34 -0.47 23.00
C ILE A 74 7.15 -0.19 22.12
N GLY A 75 6.07 -0.92 22.36
CA GLY A 75 4.80 -0.68 21.69
C GLY A 75 3.59 -0.96 22.55
N LYS A 76 2.43 -0.63 22.00
CA LYS A 76 1.13 -0.89 22.60
C LYS A 76 0.12 -1.19 21.49
N ALA A 77 -0.50 -2.35 21.54
CA ALA A 77 -1.62 -2.71 20.68
C ALA A 77 -2.94 -2.50 21.45
N ALA A 78 -3.78 -1.58 20.99
CA ALA A 78 -5.08 -1.30 21.58
C ALA A 78 -6.20 -1.84 20.68
N PHE A 79 -7.14 -2.57 21.26
CA PHE A 79 -8.20 -3.27 20.55
C PHE A 79 -9.52 -2.52 20.65
N GLN A 80 -10.05 -2.11 19.51
CA GLN A 80 -11.32 -1.43 19.37
C GLN A 80 -12.27 -2.28 18.52
N VAL A 81 -13.49 -2.48 19.00
CA VAL A 81 -14.56 -3.16 18.25
C VAL A 81 -15.59 -2.13 17.81
N GLY A 82 -15.82 -2.01 16.50
CA GLY A 82 -16.74 -1.03 15.93
C GLY A 82 -16.39 0.41 16.32
N LYS A 83 -17.38 1.19 16.79
CA LYS A 83 -17.21 2.60 17.22
C LYS A 83 -16.91 2.75 18.73
N ALA A 84 -16.71 1.65 19.45
CA ALA A 84 -16.43 1.72 20.89
C ALA A 84 -15.01 2.25 21.17
N LYS A 85 -14.77 2.77 22.37
CA LYS A 85 -13.41 3.06 22.83
C LYS A 85 -12.62 1.75 22.96
N PRO A 86 -11.28 1.78 22.79
CA PRO A 86 -10.46 0.59 23.02
C PRO A 86 -10.68 0.02 24.42
N LYS A 87 -11.02 -1.26 24.52
CA LYS A 87 -11.35 -1.92 25.79
C LYS A 87 -10.16 -2.63 26.43
N THR A 88 -9.27 -3.16 25.58
CA THR A 88 -8.10 -3.95 25.99
C THR A 88 -6.87 -3.39 25.29
N SER A 89 -5.73 -3.45 25.97
CA SER A 89 -4.45 -3.16 25.34
C SER A 89 -3.37 -4.12 25.81
N ILE A 90 -2.54 -4.54 24.87
CA ILE A 90 -1.39 -5.41 25.09
C ILE A 90 -0.12 -4.57 24.92
N LYS A 91 0.79 -4.64 25.90
CA LYS A 91 2.13 -4.06 25.79
C LYS A 91 2.95 -4.92 24.84
N LEU A 92 3.71 -4.27 23.96
CA LEU A 92 4.66 -4.92 23.07
C LEU A 92 6.08 -4.56 23.52
N GLU A 93 6.94 -5.56 23.57
CA GLU A 93 8.35 -5.44 23.96
C GLU A 93 9.24 -6.05 22.88
N SER A 94 10.51 -5.64 22.83
CA SER A 94 11.48 -6.20 21.87
C SER A 94 11.52 -7.72 21.93
N GLY A 95 11.16 -8.36 20.82
CA GLY A 95 11.14 -9.81 20.64
C GLY A 95 12.39 -10.36 19.93
N GLY A 96 13.39 -9.50 19.72
CA GLY A 96 14.58 -9.73 18.91
C GLY A 96 14.41 -9.32 17.44
N ASP A 97 15.55 -9.03 16.79
CA ASP A 97 15.64 -8.58 15.40
C ASP A 97 14.76 -7.33 15.17
N ASN A 98 13.83 -7.42 14.22
CA ASN A 98 12.92 -6.34 13.88
C ASN A 98 11.53 -6.51 14.49
N THR A 99 11.41 -7.23 15.61
CA THR A 99 10.11 -7.58 16.17
C THR A 99 9.81 -6.93 17.52
N LEU A 100 8.57 -6.49 17.68
CA LEU A 100 7.94 -6.25 18.98
C LEU A 100 6.86 -7.30 19.21
N LYS A 101 6.86 -7.94 20.38
CA LYS A 101 5.96 -9.05 20.72
C LYS A 101 5.18 -8.73 21.98
N GLY A 102 3.97 -9.26 22.06
CA GLY A 102 3.16 -9.24 23.26
C GLY A 102 2.17 -10.38 23.28
N ALA A 103 1.76 -10.78 24.47
CA ALA A 103 0.75 -11.81 24.67
C ALA A 103 -0.34 -11.32 25.63
N GLY A 104 -1.55 -11.85 25.48
CA GLY A 104 -2.63 -11.62 26.42
C GLY A 104 -3.97 -12.12 25.95
N ASP A 105 -4.99 -11.89 26.77
CA ASP A 105 -6.35 -12.30 26.47
C ASP A 105 -7.04 -11.27 25.57
N PHE A 106 -7.18 -11.60 24.30
CA PHE A 106 -7.91 -10.80 23.32
C PHE A 106 -8.55 -11.71 22.27
N SER A 107 -9.61 -11.20 21.64
CA SER A 107 -10.24 -11.86 20.49
C SER A 107 -10.38 -10.86 19.35
N ILE A 108 -10.07 -11.31 18.14
CA ILE A 108 -10.15 -10.50 16.93
C ILE A 108 -11.31 -11.02 16.09
N THR A 109 -12.21 -10.12 15.72
CA THR A 109 -13.29 -10.36 14.77
C THR A 109 -13.07 -9.49 13.53
N PRO A 110 -13.82 -9.69 12.43
CA PRO A 110 -13.75 -8.82 11.25
C PRO A 110 -14.05 -7.33 11.54
N GLU A 111 -14.70 -7.02 12.66
CA GLU A 111 -14.99 -5.65 13.11
C GLU A 111 -13.92 -5.08 14.05
N THR A 112 -12.96 -5.89 14.45
CA THR A 112 -11.86 -5.47 15.32
C THR A 112 -10.86 -4.61 14.55
N VAL A 113 -10.57 -3.48 15.16
CA VAL A 113 -9.52 -2.55 14.79
C VAL A 113 -8.43 -2.65 15.84
N VAL A 114 -7.20 -2.89 15.39
CA VAL A 114 -6.02 -2.87 16.26
C VAL A 114 -5.27 -1.57 15.98
N ILE A 115 -5.14 -0.72 17.00
CA ILE A 115 -4.37 0.52 16.91
C ILE A 115 -3.04 0.25 17.60
N VAL A 116 -1.96 0.27 16.84
CA VAL A 116 -0.62 0.02 17.36
C VAL A 116 0.11 1.35 17.48
N PHE A 117 0.67 1.58 18.66
CA PHE A 117 1.66 2.63 18.90
C PHE A 117 3.02 1.96 19.02
N VAL A 118 4.03 2.53 18.38
CA VAL A 118 5.42 2.05 18.43
C VAL A 118 6.35 3.22 18.71
N LYS A 119 7.34 2.99 19.59
CA LYS A 119 8.44 3.92 19.82
C LYS A 119 9.74 3.12 19.88
N LEU A 120 10.57 3.32 18.86
CA LEU A 120 11.94 2.83 18.85
C LEU A 120 12.85 3.79 19.66
N PRO A 121 14.04 3.33 20.11
CA PRO A 121 15.02 4.18 20.77
C PRO A 121 15.36 5.40 19.91
N ASP A 122 15.40 6.59 20.53
CA ASP A 122 15.75 7.85 19.87
C ASP A 122 14.87 8.26 18.68
N GLN A 123 13.72 7.59 18.48
CA GLN A 123 12.76 7.88 17.42
C GLN A 123 11.44 8.44 17.98
N GLU A 124 10.73 9.22 17.17
CA GLU A 124 9.38 9.68 17.50
C GLU A 124 8.38 8.52 17.53
N ALA A 125 7.41 8.59 18.43
CA ALA A 125 6.38 7.58 18.50
C ALA A 125 5.47 7.63 17.26
N GLN A 126 5.28 6.50 16.61
CA GLN A 126 4.43 6.34 15.44
C GLN A 126 3.21 5.49 15.77
N SER A 127 2.17 5.60 14.94
CA SER A 127 1.00 4.76 15.08
C SER A 127 0.44 4.31 13.74
N ALA A 128 -0.18 3.13 13.75
CA ALA A 128 -0.92 2.58 12.62
C ALA A 128 -2.20 1.90 13.09
N ARG A 129 -3.20 1.93 12.22
CA ARG A 129 -4.48 1.26 12.41
C ARG A 129 -4.53 0.03 11.50
N PHE A 130 -4.91 -1.10 12.07
CA PHE A 130 -5.04 -2.38 11.39
C PHE A 130 -6.49 -2.90 11.51
N THR A 131 -6.93 -3.65 10.51
CA THR A 131 -8.18 -4.41 10.51
C THR A 131 -7.89 -5.84 10.03
N PRO A 132 -7.25 -6.68 10.87
CA PRO A 132 -6.56 -7.90 10.42
C PRO A 132 -7.47 -8.94 9.77
N LEU A 133 -8.74 -9.00 10.19
CA LEU A 133 -9.73 -9.96 9.70
C LEU A 133 -10.80 -9.32 8.81
N LYS A 134 -10.66 -8.04 8.47
CA LYS A 134 -11.62 -7.39 7.57
C LYS A 134 -11.49 -8.02 6.18
N PRO A 135 -12.58 -8.47 5.55
CA PRO A 135 -12.53 -9.00 4.19
C PRO A 135 -11.93 -7.96 3.25
N LYS A 136 -10.84 -8.32 2.57
CA LYS A 136 -10.27 -7.51 1.50
C LYS A 136 -11.32 -7.47 0.38
N SER A 137 -11.89 -6.29 0.12
CA SER A 137 -12.82 -6.11 -1.00
C SER A 137 -12.12 -6.61 -2.27
N LYS A 138 -12.73 -7.55 -2.99
CA LYS A 138 -12.24 -8.02 -4.29
C LYS A 138 -12.38 -6.87 -5.30
N THR A 139 -11.50 -5.88 -5.23
CA THR A 139 -11.28 -4.98 -6.35
C THR A 139 -10.62 -5.83 -7.40
N THR A 140 -11.41 -6.25 -8.38
CA THR A 140 -10.93 -6.82 -9.64
C THR A 140 -9.69 -6.04 -10.07
N ALA A 141 -8.54 -6.69 -10.02
CA ALA A 141 -7.34 -6.22 -10.68
C ALA A 141 -7.70 -6.10 -12.16
N LYS A 142 -8.11 -4.90 -12.58
CA LYS A 142 -8.28 -4.58 -13.99
C LYS A 142 -6.86 -4.57 -14.54
N LYS A 143 -6.42 -5.73 -15.01
CA LYS A 143 -5.23 -5.91 -15.84
C LYS A 143 -5.19 -4.71 -16.81
N PRO A 144 -4.11 -3.92 -16.86
CA PRO A 144 -3.99 -2.88 -17.85
C PRO A 144 -4.25 -3.51 -19.22
N ALA A 145 -5.27 -3.00 -19.91
CA ALA A 145 -5.63 -3.50 -21.23
C ALA A 145 -4.40 -3.35 -22.14
N GLU A 146 -3.89 -4.48 -22.59
CA GLU A 146 -2.99 -4.59 -23.73
C GLU A 146 -3.70 -3.92 -24.92
N LYS A 147 -3.29 -2.70 -25.27
CA LYS A 147 -3.69 -2.09 -26.53
C LYS A 147 -2.92 -2.79 -27.64
N THR A 148 -3.45 -3.92 -28.08
CA THR A 148 -3.19 -4.51 -29.38
C THR A 148 -3.48 -3.46 -30.44
N GLY A 149 -2.50 -3.22 -31.31
CA GLY A 149 -2.54 -2.18 -32.31
C GLY A 149 -3.63 -2.39 -33.36
N THR A 150 -4.07 -1.28 -33.92
CA THR A 150 -4.66 -1.23 -35.26
C THR A 150 -4.19 0.06 -35.90
N GLY A 151 -3.22 -0.05 -36.80
CA GLY A 151 -3.09 0.91 -37.87
C GLY A 151 -4.33 0.80 -38.76
N LYS A 152 -4.91 1.94 -39.14
CA LYS A 152 -5.46 2.12 -40.48
C LYS A 152 -5.61 3.59 -40.79
N GLU A 153 -4.99 3.96 -41.91
CA GLU A 153 -5.15 5.21 -42.64
C GLU A 153 -6.64 5.50 -42.93
N SER A 154 -7.02 6.78 -42.91
CA SER A 154 -7.73 7.41 -44.03
C SER A 154 -7.85 8.92 -43.78
N ALA A 155 -7.03 9.70 -44.48
CA ALA A 155 -7.35 11.08 -44.81
C ALA A 155 -8.37 11.08 -45.95
N GLY A 156 -9.32 12.03 -45.94
CA GLY A 156 -10.25 12.21 -47.05
C GLY A 156 -11.55 12.90 -46.66
N GLU A 157 -11.49 14.18 -46.31
CA GLU A 157 -12.64 15.06 -46.34
C GLU A 157 -12.79 15.57 -47.79
N HIS A 158 -13.83 15.10 -48.50
CA HIS A 158 -14.28 15.70 -49.75
C HIS A 158 -15.80 15.54 -49.89
N GLY A 159 -16.50 16.66 -49.76
CA GLY A 159 -17.58 17.11 -50.65
C GLY A 159 -18.93 16.38 -50.63
N GLY A 160 -20.01 17.16 -50.59
CA GLY A 160 -21.25 16.79 -51.27
C GLY A 160 -22.54 17.13 -50.55
N HIS A 161 -23.17 18.22 -50.99
CA HIS A 161 -24.52 18.68 -50.68
C HIS A 161 -25.64 17.65 -50.96
N HIS A 162 -26.77 17.81 -50.25
CA HIS A 162 -28.19 17.92 -50.69
C HIS A 162 -29.15 17.24 -49.69
N HIS A 163 -30.01 18.00 -48.99
CA HIS A 163 -31.40 18.38 -49.31
C HIS A 163 -32.43 17.29 -48.95
N HIS A 164 -33.27 17.51 -47.92
CA HIS A 164 -34.70 17.82 -48.05
C HIS A 164 -35.45 17.82 -46.69
N ASP A 165 -36.44 18.72 -46.64
CA ASP A 165 -37.54 18.94 -45.69
C ASP A 165 -38.13 17.73 -44.92
N HIS A 166 -38.46 17.94 -43.65
CA HIS A 166 -39.82 18.29 -43.20
C HIS A 166 -39.80 18.90 -41.79
#